data_AF-A0A0K8RHW4-F1
#
_entry.id   AF-A0A0K8RHW4-F1
#
_cell.length_a   1.000
_cell.length_b   1.000
_cell.length_c   1.000
_cell.angle_alpha   90.00
_cell.angle_beta   90.00
_cell.angle_gamma   90.00
#
_symmetry.space_group_name_H-M   'P 1'
#
loop_
_entity.id
_entity.type
_entity.pdbx_description
1 polymer ?
#
loop_
_entity_poly.entity_id
_entity_poly.type
_entity_poly.pdbx_seq_one_letter_code
_entity_poly.pdbx_strand_id
1 'polypeptide(L)'
;MVDDSMKNTGLLFFIMRTTRLIVAMFVLFAICKPAVANVAIKGTQNMAPNCDKKIQDLCKNHTAGKLEEVNVRPRECRATCIYRPDSTSDVVYSNGIPVRNRNYEQVTLPEKMPCAFGARCDKHGNCICKSCNENINNKGPR
;
A
#
# COMPACT_ATOMS: atom_id res chain seq x y z
N MET A 1 63.77 26.80 24.27
CA MET A 1 62.45 26.81 24.89
C MET A 1 61.47 26.51 23.77
N VAL A 2 61.22 25.22 23.57
CA VAL A 2 60.26 24.67 22.62
C VAL A 2 59.02 24.32 23.45
N ASP A 3 57.86 24.21 22.80
CA ASP A 3 56.51 24.03 23.35
C ASP A 3 55.86 25.38 23.73
N ASP A 4 54.64 25.73 23.29
CA ASP A 4 53.45 24.91 23.09
C ASP A 4 52.43 25.74 22.27
N SER A 5 52.18 25.46 20.98
CA SER A 5 51.12 26.22 20.26
C SER A 5 50.58 25.68 18.92
N MET A 6 50.83 24.41 18.57
CA MET A 6 50.42 23.93 17.24
C MET A 6 49.66 22.60 17.24
N LYS A 7 48.93 22.27 18.31
CA LYS A 7 48.12 21.04 18.39
C LYS A 7 46.60 21.23 18.21
N ASN A 8 46.06 22.44 18.35
CA ASN A 8 44.61 22.65 18.34
C ASN A 8 44.01 23.14 17.01
N THR A 9 44.80 23.74 16.12
CA THR A 9 44.27 24.33 14.89
C THR A 9 43.81 23.26 13.89
N GLY A 10 44.59 22.17 13.74
CA GLY A 10 44.25 21.06 12.86
C GLY A 10 42.96 20.36 13.29
N LEU A 11 42.84 20.01 14.58
CA LEU A 11 41.66 19.33 15.13
C LEU A 11 40.38 20.16 14.95
N LEU A 12 40.46 21.49 15.17
CA LEU A 12 39.33 22.40 14.95
C LEU A 12 38.90 22.49 13.48
N PHE A 13 39.85 22.49 12.54
CA PHE A 13 39.53 22.43 11.10
C PHE A 13 38.88 21.10 10.71
N PHE A 14 39.33 19.97 11.27
CA PHE A 14 38.70 18.67 11.05
C PHE A 14 37.27 18.64 11.60
N ILE A 15 37.05 19.12 12.83
CA ILE A 15 35.73 19.15 13.49
C ILE A 15 34.74 20.03 12.72
N MET A 16 35.16 21.22 12.25
CA MET A 16 34.31 22.12 11.45
C MET A 16 33.98 21.54 10.07
N ARG A 17 34.91 20.80 9.45
CA ARG A 17 34.67 20.14 8.16
C ARG A 17 33.72 18.94 8.30
N THR A 18 33.86 18.17 9.37
CA THR A 18 32.95 17.03 9.66
C THR A 18 31.55 17.49 10.02
N THR A 19 31.38 18.58 10.78
CA THR A 19 30.04 19.10 11.10
C THR A 19 29.30 19.58 9.85
N ARG A 20 29.98 20.23 8.89
CA ARG A 20 29.36 20.61 7.61
C ARG A 20 28.95 19.42 6.76
N LEU A 21 29.76 18.36 6.72
CA LEU A 21 29.43 17.12 5.98
C LEU A 21 28.26 16.37 6.64
N ILE A 22 28.24 16.29 7.97
CA ILE A 22 27.17 15.62 8.72
C ILE A 22 25.85 16.37 8.53
N VAL A 23 25.85 17.71 8.63
CA VAL A 23 24.64 18.53 8.38
C VAL A 23 24.15 18.36 6.95
N ALA A 24 25.05 18.35 5.95
CA ALA A 24 24.68 18.11 4.56
C ALA A 24 24.06 16.71 4.34
N MET A 25 24.59 15.68 5.01
CA MET A 25 24.01 14.33 4.97
C MET A 25 22.62 14.28 5.61
N PHE A 26 22.39 14.95 6.75
CA PHE A 26 21.07 15.02 7.37
C PHE A 26 20.03 15.76 6.51
N VAL A 27 20.44 16.81 5.80
CA VAL A 27 19.56 17.51 4.84
C VAL A 27 19.14 16.58 3.69
N LEU A 28 20.05 15.73 3.19
CA LEU A 28 19.71 14.74 2.15
C LEU A 28 18.68 13.70 2.66
N PHE A 29 18.79 13.24 3.90
CA PHE A 29 17.82 12.33 4.50
C PHE A 29 16.42 12.97 4.70
N ALA A 30 16.34 14.29 4.92
CA ALA A 30 15.07 14.99 5.05
C ALA A 30 14.31 15.16 3.71
N ILE A 31 15.03 15.16 2.58
CA ILE A 31 14.44 15.34 1.24
C ILE A 31 14.01 14.02 0.62
N CYS A 32 14.66 12.91 1.01
CA CYS A 32 14.23 11.57 0.63
C CYS A 32 12.94 11.21 1.37
N LYS A 33 11.77 11.57 0.80
CA LYS A 33 10.52 10.89 1.15
C LYS A 33 10.80 9.38 1.07
N PRO A 34 10.48 8.59 2.11
CA PRO A 34 10.63 7.15 2.02
C PRO A 34 9.87 6.72 0.78
N ALA A 35 10.55 6.05 -0.14
CA ALA A 35 9.91 5.39 -1.27
C ALA A 35 8.99 4.32 -0.65
N VAL A 36 7.76 4.72 -0.33
CA VAL A 36 6.72 3.81 0.08
C VAL A 36 6.63 2.81 -1.06
N ALA A 37 6.99 1.56 -0.78
CA ALA A 37 6.89 0.50 -1.77
C ALA A 37 5.47 0.59 -2.37
N ASN A 38 5.37 0.98 -3.63
CA ASN A 38 4.08 1.22 -4.27
C ASN A 38 3.38 -0.14 -4.36
N VAL A 39 2.47 -0.39 -3.42
CA VAL A 39 1.56 -1.53 -3.49
C VAL A 39 0.72 -1.35 -4.74
N ALA A 40 0.77 -2.31 -5.65
CA ALA A 40 -0.02 -2.23 -6.88
C ALA A 40 -1.50 -2.47 -6.53
N ILE A 41 -2.37 -1.51 -6.83
CA ILE A 41 -3.82 -1.66 -6.61
C ILE A 41 -4.48 -1.79 -7.99
N LYS A 42 -5.17 -2.91 -8.20
CA LYS A 42 -5.87 -3.22 -9.46
C LYS A 42 -7.38 -3.32 -9.24
N GLY A 43 -8.15 -3.08 -10.29
CA GLY A 43 -9.61 -3.23 -10.24
C GLY A 43 -10.36 -2.02 -9.66
N THR A 44 -9.67 -0.91 -9.44
CA THR A 44 -10.25 0.34 -8.90
C THR A 44 -10.40 1.44 -9.95
N GLN A 45 -10.33 1.11 -11.26
CA GLN A 45 -10.32 2.10 -12.34
C GLN A 45 -11.54 3.05 -12.34
N ASN A 46 -12.68 2.59 -11.82
CA ASN A 46 -13.92 3.36 -11.73
C ASN A 46 -14.18 3.92 -10.32
N MET A 47 -13.20 3.83 -9.42
CA MET A 47 -13.27 4.36 -8.06
C MET A 47 -12.47 5.65 -7.95
N ALA A 48 -12.84 6.48 -6.98
CA ALA A 48 -12.06 7.66 -6.67
C ALA A 48 -10.71 7.26 -6.01
N PRO A 49 -9.60 8.00 -6.24
CA PRO A 49 -8.27 7.66 -5.72
C PRO A 49 -8.19 7.49 -4.20
N ASN A 50 -9.09 8.14 -3.44
CA ASN A 50 -9.17 7.97 -1.99
C ASN A 50 -9.70 6.59 -1.56
N CYS A 51 -10.31 5.82 -2.48
CA CYS A 51 -10.73 4.45 -2.23
C CYS A 51 -9.52 3.52 -2.12
N ASP A 52 -8.49 3.71 -2.95
CA ASP A 52 -7.29 2.86 -3.00
C ASP A 52 -6.64 2.73 -1.63
N LYS A 53 -6.39 3.85 -0.95
CA LYS A 53 -5.82 3.86 0.40
C LYS A 53 -6.68 3.08 1.39
N LYS A 54 -8.00 3.28 1.34
CA LYS A 54 -8.94 2.61 2.25
C LYS A 54 -8.97 1.09 2.02
N ILE A 55 -8.83 0.64 0.77
CA ILE A 55 -8.75 -0.79 0.43
C ILE A 55 -7.40 -1.36 0.87
N GLN A 56 -6.30 -0.66 0.62
CA GLN A 56 -4.98 -1.08 1.08
C GLN A 56 -4.94 -1.22 2.60
N ASP A 57 -5.61 -0.33 3.32
CA ASP A 57 -5.74 -0.39 4.78
C ASP A 57 -6.51 -1.63 5.30
N LEU A 58 -7.27 -2.32 4.44
CA LEU A 58 -7.90 -3.61 4.79
C LEU A 58 -6.88 -4.75 4.81
N CYS A 59 -5.79 -4.63 4.05
CA CYS A 59 -4.78 -5.66 3.86
C CYS A 59 -3.67 -5.62 4.93
N LYS A 60 -4.03 -5.55 6.22
CA LYS A 60 -3.09 -5.38 7.36
C LYS A 60 -2.61 -6.69 8.01
N ASN A 61 -2.45 -7.75 7.22
CA ASN A 61 -1.95 -9.00 7.74
C ASN A 61 -0.42 -9.07 7.69
N HIS A 62 0.21 -8.62 8.77
CA HIS A 62 1.67 -8.62 8.92
C HIS A 62 2.26 -10.05 8.97
N THR A 63 1.46 -11.07 9.31
CA THR A 63 1.94 -12.46 9.36
C THR A 63 2.04 -13.10 7.97
N ALA A 64 1.34 -12.55 6.98
CA ALA A 64 1.37 -13.05 5.60
C ALA A 64 2.60 -12.57 4.80
N GLY A 65 3.40 -11.65 5.37
CA GLY A 65 4.59 -11.06 4.74
C GLY A 65 4.35 -9.65 4.21
N LYS A 66 5.18 -9.21 3.25
CA LYS A 66 5.09 -7.87 2.66
C LYS A 66 3.99 -7.82 1.59
N LEU A 67 3.05 -6.89 1.73
CA LEU A 67 2.02 -6.65 0.72
C LEU A 67 2.65 -6.15 -0.59
N GLU A 68 2.39 -6.84 -1.70
CA GLU A 68 2.85 -6.44 -3.04
C GLU A 68 1.72 -5.88 -3.90
N GLU A 69 0.55 -6.53 -3.86
CA GLU A 69 -0.56 -6.21 -4.75
C GLU A 69 -1.91 -6.38 -4.04
N VAL A 70 -2.87 -5.54 -4.39
CA VAL A 70 -4.27 -5.67 -4.00
C VAL A 70 -5.12 -5.73 -5.26
N ASN A 71 -5.79 -6.85 -5.47
CA ASN A 71 -6.71 -7.03 -6.60
C ASN A 71 -8.15 -6.85 -6.12
N VAL A 72 -8.78 -5.76 -6.52
CA VAL A 72 -10.14 -5.41 -6.13
C VAL A 72 -11.12 -5.98 -7.15
N ARG A 73 -12.19 -6.60 -6.64
CA ARG A 73 -13.34 -7.04 -7.42
C ARG A 73 -14.56 -6.27 -6.95
N PRO A 74 -14.79 -5.04 -7.48
CA PRO A 74 -15.83 -4.15 -6.98
C PRO A 74 -17.21 -4.80 -6.96
N ARG A 75 -17.60 -5.49 -8.04
CA ARG A 75 -18.91 -6.15 -8.18
C ARG A 75 -19.16 -7.26 -7.14
N GLU A 76 -18.09 -7.90 -6.68
CA GLU A 76 -18.14 -8.93 -5.64
C GLU A 76 -17.98 -8.34 -4.23
N CYS A 77 -17.78 -7.03 -4.11
CA CYS A 77 -17.45 -6.34 -2.86
C CYS A 77 -16.32 -7.03 -2.09
N ARG A 78 -15.30 -7.49 -2.82
CA ARG A 78 -14.14 -8.21 -2.28
C ARG A 78 -12.84 -7.65 -2.83
N ALA A 79 -11.77 -7.81 -2.07
CA ALA A 79 -10.41 -7.62 -2.54
C ALA A 79 -9.55 -8.82 -2.15
N THR A 80 -8.60 -9.17 -3.00
CA THR A 80 -7.56 -10.15 -2.72
C THR A 80 -6.26 -9.41 -2.46
N CYS A 81 -5.78 -9.51 -1.22
CA CYS A 81 -4.47 -9.03 -0.80
C CYS A 81 -3.43 -10.10 -1.14
N ILE A 82 -2.38 -9.71 -1.85
CA ILE A 82 -1.30 -10.60 -2.30
C ILE A 82 -0.01 -10.19 -1.61
N TYR A 83 0.51 -11.11 -0.80
CA TYR A 83 1.70 -10.90 0.01
C TYR A 83 2.85 -11.74 -0.52
N ARG A 84 4.05 -11.16 -0.46
CA ARG A 84 5.30 -11.88 -0.59
C ARG A 84 5.77 -12.33 0.79
N PRO A 85 5.90 -13.64 1.04
CA PRO A 85 6.49 -14.15 2.28
C PRO A 85 7.94 -13.67 2.41
N ASP A 86 8.44 -13.57 3.64
CA ASP A 86 9.83 -13.18 3.94
C ASP A 86 10.86 -14.29 3.58
N SER A 87 10.46 -15.30 2.80
CA SER A 87 11.35 -16.35 2.33
C SER A 87 12.35 -15.81 1.31
N THR A 88 13.57 -16.34 1.34
CA THR A 88 14.65 -15.98 0.42
C THR A 88 14.35 -16.33 -1.05
N SER A 89 13.50 -17.34 -1.32
CA SER A 89 13.08 -17.68 -2.68
C SER A 89 11.71 -17.09 -3.04
N ASP A 90 11.64 -16.52 -4.25
CA ASP A 90 10.38 -16.05 -4.87
C ASP A 90 9.59 -17.20 -5.51
N VAL A 91 10.19 -18.38 -5.59
CA VAL A 91 9.68 -19.59 -6.25
C VAL A 91 9.75 -20.75 -5.27
N VAL A 92 8.64 -21.48 -5.14
CA VAL A 92 8.52 -22.74 -4.41
C VAL A 92 8.04 -23.83 -5.37
N TYR A 93 8.46 -25.07 -5.16
CA TYR A 93 8.01 -26.19 -5.97
C TYR A 93 6.77 -26.82 -5.34
N SER A 94 5.63 -26.75 -6.02
CA SER A 94 4.41 -27.45 -5.64
C SER A 94 4.19 -28.58 -6.65
N ASN A 95 4.22 -29.83 -6.18
CA ASN A 95 4.12 -31.02 -7.05
C ASN A 95 5.13 -31.04 -8.21
N GLY A 96 6.36 -30.57 -7.97
CA GLY A 96 7.41 -30.49 -8.99
C GLY A 96 7.29 -29.31 -9.97
N ILE A 97 6.25 -28.48 -9.84
CA ILE A 97 6.04 -27.30 -10.68
C ILE A 97 6.53 -26.05 -9.93
N PRO A 98 7.38 -25.21 -10.53
CA PRO A 98 7.79 -23.95 -9.93
C PRO A 98 6.61 -22.97 -9.92
N VAL A 99 6.16 -22.60 -8.72
CA VAL A 99 5.10 -21.60 -8.50
C VAL A 99 5.65 -20.42 -7.69
N ARG A 100 5.11 -19.22 -7.93
CA ARG A 100 5.51 -18.05 -7.14
C ARG A 100 5.07 -18.23 -5.69
N ASN A 101 6.00 -18.01 -4.76
CA ASN A 101 5.67 -18.07 -3.33
C ASN A 101 4.91 -16.81 -2.95
N ARG A 102 3.59 -16.92 -2.85
CA ARG A 102 2.70 -15.80 -2.52
C ARG A 102 1.65 -16.27 -1.53
N ASN A 103 1.39 -15.46 -0.52
CA ASN A 103 0.27 -15.63 0.38
C ASN A 103 -0.91 -14.78 -0.11
N TYR A 104 -2.11 -15.31 0.02
CA TYR A 104 -3.32 -14.67 -0.47
C TYR A 104 -4.32 -14.56 0.68
N GLU A 105 -4.90 -13.38 0.83
CA GLU A 105 -5.99 -13.14 1.76
C GLU A 105 -7.14 -12.47 1.04
N GLN A 106 -8.36 -12.94 1.28
CA GLN A 106 -9.55 -12.29 0.75
C GLN A 106 -10.21 -11.48 1.85
N VAL A 107 -10.43 -10.20 1.58
CA VAL A 107 -11.10 -9.27 2.49
C VAL A 107 -12.39 -8.76 1.86
N THR A 108 -13.41 -8.54 2.67
CA THR A 108 -14.68 -7.94 2.25
C THR A 108 -14.55 -6.41 2.26
N LEU A 109 -15.02 -5.76 1.20
CA LEU A 109 -15.10 -4.31 1.15
C LEU A 109 -16.12 -3.79 2.17
N PRO A 110 -15.85 -2.63 2.81
CA PRO A 110 -16.72 -2.11 3.85
C PRO A 110 -18.09 -1.70 3.31
N GLU A 111 -19.08 -1.65 4.21
CA GLU A 111 -20.41 -1.15 3.87
C GLU A 111 -20.32 0.25 3.23
N LYS A 112 -21.19 0.52 2.25
CA LYS A 112 -21.29 1.76 1.47
C LYS A 112 -20.13 2.03 0.51
N MET A 113 -19.13 1.15 0.43
CA MET A 113 -18.08 1.23 -0.58
C MET A 113 -18.69 1.17 -1.99
N PRO A 114 -18.29 2.03 -2.94
CA PRO A 114 -18.80 1.97 -4.30
C PRO A 114 -18.37 0.67 -4.98
N CYS A 115 -19.31 -0.05 -5.59
CA CYS A 115 -19.04 -1.35 -6.24
C CYS A 115 -19.33 -1.37 -7.75
N ALA A 116 -20.23 -0.50 -8.22
CA ALA A 116 -20.55 -0.27 -9.63
C ALA A 116 -21.24 1.11 -9.77
N PHE A 117 -21.73 1.45 -10.96
CA PHE A 117 -22.42 2.72 -11.27
C PHE A 117 -23.48 3.10 -10.23
N GLY A 118 -23.11 3.90 -9.22
CA GLY A 118 -23.99 4.30 -8.11
C GLY A 118 -24.35 3.20 -7.11
N ALA A 119 -23.93 1.95 -7.34
CA ALA A 119 -24.18 0.82 -6.46
C ALA A 119 -23.19 0.80 -5.27
N ARG A 120 -23.64 0.24 -4.15
CA ARG A 120 -22.86 0.21 -2.90
C ARG A 120 -22.83 -1.18 -2.27
N CYS A 121 -21.71 -1.51 -1.62
CA CYS A 121 -21.59 -2.72 -0.82
C CYS A 121 -22.49 -2.67 0.41
N ASP A 122 -23.16 -3.78 0.71
CA ASP A 122 -23.85 -3.98 1.98
C ASP A 122 -22.91 -4.58 3.04
N LYS A 123 -23.45 -4.82 4.25
CA LYS A 123 -22.72 -5.45 5.36
C LYS A 123 -22.37 -6.93 5.14
N HIS A 124 -22.99 -7.56 4.13
CA HIS A 124 -22.80 -8.97 3.79
C HIS A 124 -21.79 -9.16 2.65
N GLY A 125 -21.27 -8.07 2.07
CA GLY A 125 -20.37 -8.14 0.93
C GLY A 125 -21.08 -8.34 -0.40
N ASN A 126 -22.34 -7.90 -0.53
CA ASN A 126 -23.06 -7.86 -1.80
C ASN A 126 -23.06 -6.45 -2.38
N CYS A 127 -22.92 -6.35 -3.70
CA CYS A 127 -23.08 -5.09 -4.41
C CYS A 127 -24.57 -4.80 -4.68
N ILE A 128 -25.14 -3.78 -4.03
CA ILE A 128 -26.55 -3.44 -4.14
C ILE A 128 -26.73 -2.22 -5.04
N CYS A 129 -27.43 -2.42 -6.16
CA CYS A 129 -27.93 -1.34 -7.02
C CYS A 129 -29.40 -1.08 -6.70
N LYS A 130 -29.70 0.05 -6.04
CA LYS A 130 -31.08 0.40 -5.69
C LYS A 130 -31.98 0.50 -6.92
N SER A 131 -31.50 1.12 -7.98
CA SER A 131 -32.27 1.27 -9.23
C SER A 131 -32.62 -0.06 -9.90
N CYS A 132 -31.83 -1.12 -9.70
CA CYS A 132 -32.18 -2.46 -10.20
C CYS A 132 -33.20 -3.18 -9.30
N ASN A 133 -33.29 -2.79 -8.03
CA ASN A 133 -34.21 -3.38 -7.05
C ASN A 133 -35.53 -2.59 -6.95
N GLU A 134 -35.58 -1.38 -7.50
CA GLU A 134 -36.80 -0.61 -7.64
C GLU A 134 -37.68 -1.24 -8.72
N ASN A 135 -38.92 -1.61 -8.37
CA ASN A 135 -39.89 -2.12 -9.33
C ASN A 135 -40.18 -1.04 -10.39
N ILE A 136 -39.72 -1.26 -11.62
CA ILE A 136 -39.99 -0.41 -12.80
C ILE A 136 -41.52 -0.41 -13.15
N ASN A 137 -42.32 -1.23 -12.48
CA ASN A 137 -43.74 -1.45 -12.77
C ASN A 137 -44.73 -0.44 -12.17
N ASN A 138 -44.29 0.68 -11.60
CA ASN A 138 -45.22 1.79 -11.31
C ASN A 138 -45.45 2.65 -12.56
N LYS A 139 -46.04 2.03 -13.60
CA LYS A 139 -46.77 2.75 -14.65
C LYS A 139 -48.07 3.28 -14.04
N GLY A 140 -48.05 4.50 -13.51
CA GLY A 140 -49.24 5.34 -13.50
C GLY A 140 -49.23 6.17 -14.79
N PRO A 141 -50.26 6.12 -15.65
CA PRO A 141 -50.36 7.06 -16.76
C PRO A 141 -50.47 8.47 -16.16
N ARG A 142 -49.60 9.39 -16.59
CA ARG A 142 -49.83 10.83 -16.45
C ARG A 142 -50.64 11.32 -17.64
#